data_AF-A0A150GSB9-F1
#
_entry.id   AF-A0A150GSB9-F1
#
_cell.length_a   1.000
_cell.length_b   1.000
_cell.length_c   1.000
_cell.angle_alpha   90.00
_cell.angle_beta   90.00
_cell.angle_gamma   90.00
#
_symmetry.space_group_name_H-M   'P 1'
#
loop_
_entity.id
_entity.type
_entity.pdbx_description
1 polymer ?
#
loop_
_entity_poly.entity_id
_entity_poly.type
_entity_poly.pdbx_seq_one_letter_code
_entity_poly.pdbx_strand_id
1 'polypeptide(L)'
;MPPRGTTVNAAGTGVGAWYESLPPITRTYATILFATTAAARFGLLNVYWIALLWPRIFSHFEVWRLVTNFFFMGKFSFNWIIKMLWLLTYGATLETQTYQFEPADFLTLLLFGAGCLLAASGVMLVALGMPVVFGADSLVFMLLYVWSRQFPEQQVNIYGLFKVLSFYVPFVFVGIEFLMSGAVPWTSLLGIVAGHLHYYLTVLYPAIGGPRLLTTPVFLKNLLADRGIGRRVVTHAAAGQDSFRAFRGRGTRLGTQ
;
A
#
# COMPACT_ATOMS: atom_id res chain seq x y z
N MET A 1 -20.77 17.44 33.44
CA MET A 1 -19.93 17.50 32.23
C MET A 1 -20.73 16.87 31.10
N PRO A 2 -21.21 17.62 30.10
CA PRO A 2 -21.86 17.02 28.96
C PRO A 2 -20.82 16.30 28.09
N PRO A 3 -21.19 15.21 27.38
CA PRO A 3 -20.28 14.49 26.50
C PRO A 3 -19.83 15.42 25.38
N ARG A 4 -18.53 15.41 25.06
CA ARG A 4 -18.03 16.02 23.83
C ARG A 4 -18.69 15.31 22.65
N GLY A 5 -19.79 15.86 22.17
CA GLY A 5 -20.26 15.62 20.83
C GLY A 5 -19.13 16.00 19.90
N THR A 6 -18.49 15.01 19.29
CA THR A 6 -17.70 15.23 18.08
C THR A 6 -18.64 15.89 17.10
N THR A 7 -18.48 17.19 16.92
CA THR A 7 -19.11 17.94 15.85
C THR A 7 -18.60 17.36 14.54
N VAL A 8 -19.29 16.35 14.05
CA VAL A 8 -19.33 16.04 12.63
C VAL A 8 -20.05 17.22 12.00
N ASN A 9 -19.33 18.30 11.71
CA ASN A 9 -19.82 19.41 10.89
C ASN A 9 -18.63 20.14 10.27
N ALA A 10 -18.67 20.22 8.94
CA ALA A 10 -17.79 20.97 8.03
C ALA A 10 -16.39 20.38 7.77
N ALA A 11 -16.32 19.17 7.18
CA ALA A 11 -15.21 18.89 6.27
C ALA A 11 -15.33 19.85 5.09
N GLY A 12 -14.66 21.00 5.16
CA GLY A 12 -14.60 21.96 4.07
C GLY A 12 -14.15 21.25 2.80
N THR A 13 -14.72 21.62 1.66
CA THR A 13 -14.37 21.17 0.30
C THR A 13 -12.99 21.67 -0.14
N GLY A 14 -11.99 21.54 0.74
CA GLY A 14 -10.63 22.02 0.56
C GLY A 14 -9.62 20.88 0.41
N VAL A 15 -8.49 21.19 -0.21
CA VAL A 15 -7.36 20.26 -0.41
C VAL A 15 -6.90 19.62 0.90
N GLY A 16 -6.98 20.36 2.03
CA GLY A 16 -6.67 19.82 3.35
C GLY A 16 -7.59 18.68 3.78
N ALA A 17 -8.91 18.81 3.58
CA ALA A 17 -9.86 17.74 3.92
C ALA A 17 -9.68 16.51 3.02
N TRP A 18 -9.39 16.72 1.73
CA TRP A 18 -9.02 15.64 0.82
C TRP A 18 -7.75 14.92 1.27
N TYR A 19 -6.69 15.67 1.64
CA TYR A 19 -5.45 15.09 2.14
C TYR A 19 -5.65 14.32 3.45
N GLU A 20 -6.48 14.84 4.35
CA GLU A 20 -6.82 14.14 5.60
C GLU A 20 -7.69 12.89 5.39
N SER A 21 -8.42 12.81 4.27
CA SER A 21 -9.19 11.62 3.89
C SER A 21 -8.32 10.46 3.39
N LEU A 22 -7.07 10.73 2.98
CA LEU A 22 -6.15 9.70 2.52
C LEU A 22 -5.69 8.82 3.68
N PRO A 23 -5.55 7.50 3.44
CA PRO A 23 -5.14 6.58 4.49
C PRO A 23 -3.68 6.85 4.88
N PRO A 24 -3.33 6.63 6.16
CA PRO A 24 -2.14 7.21 6.77
C PRO A 24 -0.82 6.77 6.13
N ILE A 25 -0.67 5.50 5.74
CA ILE A 25 0.59 4.97 5.19
C ILE A 25 0.80 5.49 3.78
N THR A 26 -0.20 5.34 2.91
CA THR A 26 -0.15 5.81 1.52
C THR A 26 0.04 7.32 1.47
N ARG A 27 -0.66 8.07 2.33
CA ARG A 27 -0.50 9.51 2.47
C ARG A 27 0.92 9.89 2.86
N THR A 28 1.48 9.23 3.87
CA THR A 28 2.85 9.50 4.32
C THR A 28 3.86 9.22 3.21
N TYR A 29 3.71 8.08 2.52
CA TYR A 29 4.60 7.72 1.42
C TYR A 29 4.50 8.68 0.24
N ALA A 30 3.29 9.07 -0.18
CA ALA A 30 3.07 10.07 -1.22
C ALA A 30 3.69 11.42 -0.86
N THR A 31 3.55 11.86 0.40
CA THR A 31 4.16 13.10 0.89
C THR A 31 5.68 13.03 0.89
N ILE A 32 6.27 11.90 1.27
CA ILE A 32 7.72 11.68 1.19
C ILE A 32 8.19 11.79 -0.26
N LEU A 33 7.52 11.10 -1.20
CA LEU A 33 7.86 11.13 -2.62
C LEU A 33 7.75 12.54 -3.22
N PHE A 34 6.70 13.29 -2.87
CA PHE A 34 6.54 14.67 -3.30
C PHE A 34 7.64 15.57 -2.71
N ALA A 35 7.90 15.47 -1.41
CA ALA A 35 8.87 16.29 -0.71
C ALA A 35 10.31 16.04 -1.21
N THR A 36 10.70 14.79 -1.46
CA THR A 36 12.03 14.45 -1.98
C THR A 36 12.21 14.91 -3.42
N THR A 37 11.21 14.75 -4.29
CA THR A 37 11.26 15.26 -5.67
C THR A 37 11.31 16.79 -5.68
N ALA A 38 10.55 17.46 -4.81
CA ALA A 38 10.61 18.91 -4.64
C ALA A 38 11.99 19.38 -4.14
N ALA A 39 12.52 18.75 -3.09
CA ALA A 39 13.85 19.07 -2.54
C ALA A 39 14.96 18.88 -3.59
N ALA A 40 14.89 17.81 -4.39
CA ALA A 40 15.80 17.59 -5.51
C ALA A 40 15.66 18.65 -6.60
N ARG A 41 14.42 19.10 -6.89
CA ARG A 41 14.16 20.14 -7.91
C ARG A 41 14.69 21.50 -7.50
N PHE A 42 14.59 21.86 -6.23
CA PHE A 42 15.13 23.11 -5.69
C PHE A 42 16.64 23.07 -5.40
N GLY A 43 17.31 21.94 -5.67
CA GLY A 43 18.74 21.78 -5.41
C GLY A 43 19.09 21.62 -3.93
N LEU A 44 18.10 21.48 -3.04
CA LEU A 44 18.28 21.24 -1.61
C LEU A 44 18.80 19.82 -1.33
N LEU A 45 18.45 18.88 -2.21
CA LEU A 45 18.86 17.48 -2.10
C LEU A 45 19.61 17.06 -3.37
N ASN A 46 20.85 16.61 -3.20
CA ASN A 46 21.58 15.98 -4.28
C ASN A 46 21.14 14.51 -4.41
N VAL A 47 20.48 14.20 -5.53
CA VAL A 47 19.93 12.88 -5.88
C VAL A 47 20.98 11.75 -5.79
N TYR A 48 22.27 12.08 -5.97
CA TYR A 48 23.35 11.12 -5.80
C TYR A 48 23.44 10.52 -4.39
N TRP A 49 23.02 11.23 -3.35
CA TRP A 49 23.11 10.76 -1.96
C TRP A 49 22.07 9.71 -1.61
N ILE A 50 20.95 9.71 -2.32
CA ILE A 50 19.81 8.82 -2.09
C ILE A 50 19.74 7.65 -3.09
N ALA A 51 20.47 7.76 -4.19
CA ALA A 51 20.60 6.75 -5.24
C ALA A 51 21.09 5.40 -4.71
N LEU A 52 20.55 4.29 -5.21
CA LEU A 52 21.07 2.96 -4.92
C LEU A 52 22.38 2.74 -5.70
N LEU A 53 23.49 2.60 -4.98
CA LEU A 53 24.82 2.37 -5.55
C LEU A 53 25.49 1.20 -4.83
N TRP A 54 25.35 0.00 -5.39
CA TRP A 54 25.91 -1.24 -4.83
C TRP A 54 27.39 -1.17 -4.44
N PRO A 55 28.30 -0.62 -5.29
CA PRO A 55 29.72 -0.53 -4.91
C PRO A 55 29.97 0.31 -3.66
N ARG A 56 29.20 1.39 -3.45
CA ARG A 56 29.32 2.24 -2.27
C ARG A 56 28.75 1.61 -1.01
N ILE A 57 27.70 0.82 -1.16
CA ILE A 57 27.10 0.11 -0.02
C ILE A 57 28.11 -0.90 0.54
N PHE A 58 28.77 -1.66 -0.33
CA PHE A 58 29.75 -2.66 0.11
C PHE A 58 31.10 -2.07 0.50
N SER A 59 31.58 -1.03 -0.19
CA SER A 59 32.92 -0.46 0.04
C SER A 59 32.95 0.62 1.13
N HIS A 60 31.86 1.38 1.29
CA HIS A 60 31.79 2.55 2.18
C HIS A 60 30.68 2.45 3.23
N PHE A 61 29.98 1.31 3.33
CA PHE A 61 28.90 1.08 4.31
C PHE A 61 27.79 2.14 4.30
N GLU A 62 27.47 2.69 3.13
CA GLU A 62 26.41 3.69 2.95
C GLU A 62 25.00 3.04 2.98
N VAL A 63 24.64 2.42 4.11
CA VAL A 63 23.45 1.55 4.27
C VAL A 63 22.11 2.26 4.11
N TRP A 64 22.06 3.58 4.33
CA TRP A 64 20.83 4.37 4.15
C TRP A 64 20.30 4.29 2.72
N ARG A 65 21.17 4.05 1.73
CA ARG A 65 20.81 3.90 0.31
C ARG A 65 19.84 2.76 0.05
N LEU A 66 19.87 1.72 0.89
CA LEU A 66 18.94 0.60 0.82
C LEU A 66 17.49 1.03 1.06
N VAL A 67 17.29 2.13 1.80
CA VAL A 67 15.97 2.67 2.13
C VAL A 67 15.65 3.89 1.27
N THR A 68 16.58 4.84 1.15
CA THR A 68 16.30 6.15 0.51
C THR A 68 15.99 6.05 -0.99
N ASN A 69 16.44 4.99 -1.68
CA ASN A 69 16.17 4.80 -3.10
C ASN A 69 14.67 4.61 -3.42
N PHE A 70 13.88 4.18 -2.43
CA PHE A 70 12.42 4.04 -2.54
C PHE A 70 11.67 5.36 -2.37
N PHE A 71 12.36 6.41 -1.93
CA PHE A 71 11.73 7.70 -1.67
C PHE A 71 11.88 8.68 -2.83
N PHE A 72 12.37 8.27 -4.00
CA PHE A 72 12.53 9.17 -5.14
C PHE A 72 12.14 8.50 -6.45
N MET A 73 11.20 9.13 -7.16
CA MET A 73 10.59 8.67 -8.42
C MET A 73 11.11 9.44 -9.65
N GLY A 74 12.16 10.25 -9.47
CA GLY A 74 12.68 11.11 -10.52
C GLY A 74 12.10 12.52 -10.48
N LYS A 75 12.25 13.23 -11.61
CA LYS A 75 11.87 14.63 -11.77
C LYS A 75 10.37 14.77 -12.02
N PHE A 76 9.81 15.93 -11.68
CA PHE A 76 8.44 16.28 -12.06
C PHE A 76 8.27 16.17 -13.58
N SER A 77 7.33 15.33 -13.98
CA SER A 77 6.97 15.04 -15.37
C SER A 77 5.53 14.53 -15.38
N PHE A 78 4.92 14.45 -16.56
CA PHE A 78 3.58 13.85 -16.67
C PHE A 78 3.57 12.39 -16.19
N ASN A 79 4.61 11.60 -16.50
CA ASN A 79 4.76 10.24 -16.00
C ASN A 79 4.83 10.17 -14.46
N TRP A 80 5.54 11.11 -13.82
CA TRP A 80 5.59 11.22 -12.35
C TRP A 80 4.20 11.47 -11.75
N ILE A 81 3.41 12.37 -12.35
CA ILE A 81 2.04 12.68 -11.88
C ILE A 81 1.14 11.45 -11.99
N ILE A 82 1.22 10.74 -13.11
CA ILE A 82 0.45 9.52 -13.33
C ILE A 82 0.81 8.43 -12.30
N LYS A 83 2.09 8.22 -12.01
CA LYS A 83 2.52 7.28 -10.96
C LYS A 83 2.05 7.71 -9.57
N MET A 84 2.08 9.00 -9.27
CA MET A 84 1.53 9.52 -8.02
C MET A 84 0.02 9.28 -7.94
N LEU A 85 -0.71 9.47 -9.03
CA LEU A 85 -2.14 9.14 -9.11
C LEU A 85 -2.38 7.65 -8.89
N TRP A 86 -1.55 6.77 -9.45
CA TRP A 86 -1.66 5.32 -9.21
C TRP A 86 -1.46 4.96 -7.74
N LEU A 87 -0.48 5.56 -7.08
CA LEU A 87 -0.27 5.38 -5.64
C LEU A 87 -1.50 5.83 -4.84
N LEU A 88 -1.99 7.04 -5.10
CA LEU A 88 -3.14 7.62 -4.40
C LEU A 88 -4.47 6.94 -4.73
N THR A 89 -4.59 6.28 -5.89
CA THR A 89 -5.79 5.55 -6.29
C THR A 89 -5.76 4.12 -5.81
N TYR A 90 -4.76 3.34 -6.24
CA TYR A 90 -4.71 1.91 -6.04
C TYR A 90 -4.06 1.54 -4.70
N GLY A 91 -2.99 2.25 -4.31
CA GLY A 91 -2.35 2.08 -3.01
C GLY A 91 -3.31 2.42 -1.87
N ALA A 92 -3.99 3.57 -1.97
CA ALA A 92 -4.98 3.96 -0.98
C ALA A 92 -6.17 2.99 -0.93
N THR A 93 -6.62 2.46 -2.08
CA THR A 93 -7.69 1.45 -2.13
C THR A 93 -7.26 0.16 -1.44
N LEU A 94 -6.03 -0.31 -1.64
CA LEU A 94 -5.50 -1.47 -0.92
C LEU A 94 -5.47 -1.25 0.60
N GLU A 95 -4.93 -0.11 1.05
CA GLU A 95 -4.83 0.19 2.48
C GLU A 95 -6.21 0.29 3.14
N THR A 96 -7.20 0.89 2.45
CA THR A 96 -8.54 1.12 3.00
C THR A 96 -9.50 -0.05 2.86
N GLN A 97 -9.42 -0.84 1.79
CA GLN A 97 -10.39 -1.93 1.54
C GLN A 97 -9.82 -3.30 1.89
N THR A 98 -8.56 -3.56 1.58
CA THR A 98 -7.93 -4.88 1.80
C THR A 98 -7.31 -4.98 3.18
N TYR A 99 -6.58 -3.94 3.58
CA TYR A 99 -5.80 -3.92 4.83
C TYR A 99 -6.40 -3.02 5.91
N GLN A 100 -7.69 -2.70 5.80
CA GLN A 100 -8.40 -1.76 6.69
C GLN A 100 -8.16 -2.02 8.18
N PHE A 101 -8.21 -3.30 8.57
CA PHE A 101 -8.11 -3.74 9.96
C PHE A 101 -6.72 -4.25 10.34
N GLU A 102 -5.81 -4.39 9.38
CA GLU A 102 -4.46 -4.91 9.58
C GLU A 102 -3.45 -4.06 8.78
N PRO A 103 -3.30 -2.76 9.09
CA PRO A 103 -2.39 -1.88 8.34
C PRO A 103 -0.91 -2.30 8.46
N ALA A 104 -0.57 -3.12 9.45
CA ALA A 104 0.74 -3.74 9.59
C ALA A 104 1.04 -4.72 8.44
N ASP A 105 0.01 -5.37 7.90
CA ASP A 105 0.14 -6.26 6.76
C ASP A 105 0.41 -5.45 5.47
N PHE A 106 -0.18 -4.26 5.35
CA PHE A 106 0.15 -3.32 4.26
C PHE A 106 1.59 -2.80 4.34
N LEU A 107 2.10 -2.47 5.54
CA LEU A 107 3.51 -2.15 5.71
C LEU A 107 4.42 -3.34 5.37
N THR A 108 3.99 -4.56 5.74
CA THR A 108 4.75 -5.77 5.43
C THR A 108 4.80 -6.02 3.92
N LEU A 109 3.71 -5.76 3.20
CA LEU A 109 3.69 -5.76 1.73
C LEU A 109 4.74 -4.78 1.16
N LEU A 110 4.80 -3.54 1.66
CA LEU A 110 5.79 -2.55 1.21
C LEU A 110 7.22 -2.98 1.53
N LEU A 111 7.48 -3.49 2.72
CA LEU A 111 8.82 -3.94 3.15
C LEU A 111 9.27 -5.18 2.40
N PHE A 112 8.37 -6.14 2.18
CA PHE A 112 8.63 -7.31 1.36
C PHE A 112 8.96 -6.89 -0.08
N GLY A 113 8.16 -5.98 -0.64
CA GLY A 113 8.40 -5.40 -1.96
C GLY A 113 9.76 -4.73 -2.06
N ALA A 114 10.10 -3.88 -1.09
CA ALA A 114 11.40 -3.23 -1.02
C ALA A 114 12.55 -4.27 -0.97
N GLY A 115 12.43 -5.31 -0.15
CA GLY A 115 13.40 -6.40 -0.09
C GLY A 115 13.56 -7.15 -1.41
N CYS A 116 12.46 -7.53 -2.06
CA CYS A 116 12.48 -8.19 -3.36
C CYS A 116 13.09 -7.31 -4.46
N LEU A 117 12.77 -6.01 -4.46
CA LEU A 117 13.29 -5.06 -5.44
C LEU A 117 14.78 -4.77 -5.21
N LEU A 118 15.24 -4.73 -3.96
CA LEU A 118 16.68 -4.68 -3.65
C LEU A 118 17.37 -5.93 -4.20
N ALA A 119 16.87 -7.13 -3.89
CA ALA A 119 17.44 -8.37 -4.43
C ALA A 119 17.46 -8.37 -5.98
N ALA A 120 16.36 -7.98 -6.61
CA ALA A 120 16.27 -7.88 -8.06
C ALA A 120 17.25 -6.86 -8.65
N SER A 121 17.42 -5.70 -8.00
CA SER A 121 18.39 -4.68 -8.45
C SER A 121 19.84 -5.18 -8.40
N GLY A 122 20.19 -5.99 -7.39
CA GLY A 122 21.50 -6.62 -7.28
C GLY A 122 21.73 -7.66 -8.38
N VAL A 123 20.72 -8.50 -8.63
CA VAL A 123 20.75 -9.48 -9.74
C VAL A 123 20.88 -8.79 -11.09
N MET A 124 20.12 -7.72 -11.35
CA MET A 124 20.22 -6.97 -12.60
C MET A 124 21.60 -6.35 -12.80
N LEU A 125 22.22 -5.84 -11.73
CA LEU A 125 23.58 -5.32 -11.81
C LEU A 125 24.59 -6.42 -12.13
N VAL A 126 24.57 -7.54 -11.40
CA VAL A 126 25.59 -8.59 -11.53
C VAL A 126 25.40 -9.43 -12.80
N ALA A 127 24.17 -9.82 -13.11
CA ALA A 127 23.89 -10.72 -14.23
C ALA A 127 23.78 -10.00 -15.58
N LEU A 128 23.28 -8.75 -15.59
CA LEU A 128 22.96 -8.02 -16.82
C LEU A 128 23.76 -6.73 -16.98
N GLY A 129 24.58 -6.34 -15.99
CA GLY A 129 25.32 -5.07 -16.01
C GLY A 129 24.43 -3.83 -15.97
N MET A 130 23.15 -3.97 -15.61
CA MET A 130 22.16 -2.89 -15.64
C MET A 130 21.87 -2.37 -14.22
N PRO A 131 22.40 -1.19 -13.83
CA PRO A 131 22.15 -0.64 -12.50
C PRO A 131 20.73 -0.07 -12.40
N VAL A 132 19.91 -0.65 -11.52
CA VAL A 132 18.63 -0.06 -11.11
C VAL A 132 18.88 0.85 -9.91
N VAL A 133 18.74 2.16 -10.13
CA VAL A 133 19.18 3.19 -9.16
C VAL A 133 18.07 3.61 -8.18
N PHE A 134 16.81 3.56 -8.62
CA PHE A 134 15.64 3.97 -7.83
C PHE A 134 14.55 2.91 -7.92
N GLY A 135 14.03 2.49 -6.76
CA GLY A 135 12.99 1.45 -6.65
C GLY A 135 11.58 1.99 -6.37
N ALA A 136 11.40 3.31 -6.21
CA ALA A 136 10.11 3.91 -5.86
C ALA A 136 9.01 3.55 -6.86
N ASP A 137 9.31 3.66 -8.15
CA ASP A 137 8.39 3.41 -9.26
C ASP A 137 7.97 1.94 -9.29
N SER A 138 8.93 1.05 -9.06
CA SER A 138 8.71 -0.38 -8.95
C SER A 138 7.78 -0.71 -7.78
N LEU A 139 7.91 -0.02 -6.65
CA LEU A 139 7.04 -0.22 -5.49
C LEU A 139 5.60 0.20 -5.79
N VAL A 140 5.41 1.31 -6.52
CA VAL A 140 4.07 1.74 -6.98
C VAL A 140 3.47 0.73 -7.94
N PHE A 141 4.25 0.21 -8.90
CA PHE A 141 3.80 -0.85 -9.81
C PHE A 141 3.46 -2.15 -9.09
N MET A 142 4.20 -2.48 -8.04
CA MET A 142 3.90 -3.61 -7.19
C MET A 142 2.53 -3.45 -6.49
N LEU A 143 2.25 -2.28 -5.91
CA LEU A 143 0.94 -2.00 -5.30
C LEU A 143 -0.19 -2.09 -6.34
N LEU A 144 0.01 -1.48 -7.50
CA LEU A 144 -0.92 -1.55 -8.63
C LEU A 144 -1.18 -3.02 -9.03
N TYR A 145 -0.14 -3.84 -9.10
CA TYR A 145 -0.27 -5.25 -9.44
C TYR A 145 -1.06 -6.01 -8.38
N VAL A 146 -0.71 -5.88 -7.09
CA VAL A 146 -1.43 -6.55 -6.00
C VAL A 146 -2.89 -6.12 -5.98
N TRP A 147 -3.17 -4.83 -6.18
CA TRP A 147 -4.52 -4.30 -6.33
C TRP A 147 -5.28 -4.97 -7.48
N SER A 148 -4.65 -5.11 -8.66
CA SER A 148 -5.27 -5.76 -9.82
C SER A 148 -5.68 -7.20 -9.57
N ARG A 149 -4.95 -7.91 -8.70
CA ARG A 149 -5.20 -9.30 -8.33
C ARG A 149 -6.25 -9.43 -7.25
N GLN A 150 -6.36 -8.43 -6.37
CA GLN A 150 -7.35 -8.40 -5.31
C GLN A 150 -8.75 -8.08 -5.83
N PHE A 151 -8.87 -7.24 -6.87
CA PHE A 151 -10.15 -6.78 -7.41
C PHE A 151 -10.31 -7.11 -8.91
N PRO A 152 -10.09 -8.36 -9.38
CA PRO A 152 -9.83 -8.69 -10.80
C PRO A 152 -10.97 -8.38 -11.77
N GLU A 153 -12.20 -8.28 -11.28
CA GLU A 153 -13.40 -8.03 -12.09
C GLU A 153 -13.79 -6.54 -12.16
N GLN A 154 -13.10 -5.67 -11.40
CA GLN A 154 -13.40 -4.24 -11.39
C GLN A 154 -13.03 -3.60 -12.74
N GLN A 155 -13.97 -2.86 -13.34
CA GLN A 155 -13.69 -2.11 -14.55
C GLN A 155 -13.00 -0.78 -14.23
N VAL A 156 -11.87 -0.53 -14.88
CA VAL A 156 -11.10 0.72 -14.79
C VAL A 156 -11.17 1.46 -16.10
N ASN A 157 -11.49 2.75 -16.03
CA ASN A 157 -11.41 3.64 -17.17
C ASN A 157 -9.98 4.16 -17.35
N ILE A 158 -9.34 3.80 -18.45
CA ILE A 158 -7.97 4.23 -18.78
C ILE A 158 -8.02 5.64 -19.35
N TYR A 159 -7.80 6.63 -18.49
CA TYR A 159 -7.75 8.06 -18.84
C TYR A 159 -8.97 8.59 -19.62
N GLY A 160 -10.14 7.96 -19.46
CA GLY A 160 -11.36 8.35 -20.19
C GLY A 160 -11.51 7.73 -21.57
N LEU A 161 -10.52 6.97 -22.05
CA LEU A 161 -10.45 6.50 -23.44
C LEU A 161 -11.19 5.17 -23.63
N PHE A 162 -10.88 4.18 -22.80
CA PHE A 162 -11.48 2.84 -22.87
C PHE A 162 -11.49 2.18 -21.49
N LYS A 163 -12.41 1.22 -21.32
CA LYS A 163 -12.53 0.45 -20.07
C LYS A 163 -11.81 -0.88 -20.19
N VAL A 164 -11.07 -1.27 -19.16
CA VAL A 164 -10.45 -2.59 -19.04
C VAL A 164 -10.75 -3.19 -17.68
N LEU A 165 -10.73 -4.52 -17.60
CA LEU A 165 -10.74 -5.20 -16.31
C LEU A 165 -9.43 -4.91 -15.58
N SER A 166 -9.52 -4.67 -14.28
CA SER A 166 -8.41 -4.40 -13.37
C SER A 166 -7.28 -5.40 -13.52
N PHE A 167 -7.59 -6.69 -13.74
CA PHE A 167 -6.62 -7.76 -14.01
C PHE A 167 -5.60 -7.40 -15.10
N TYR A 168 -6.03 -6.66 -16.14
CA TYR A 168 -5.19 -6.24 -17.26
C TYR A 168 -4.49 -4.89 -17.06
N VAL A 169 -4.92 -4.10 -16.07
CA VAL A 169 -4.44 -2.73 -15.85
C VAL A 169 -2.91 -2.64 -15.71
N PRO A 170 -2.20 -3.49 -14.95
CA PRO A 170 -0.75 -3.41 -14.85
C PRO A 170 -0.05 -3.54 -16.19
N PHE A 171 -0.54 -4.43 -17.06
CA PHE A 171 0.03 -4.67 -18.38
C PHE A 171 -0.28 -3.54 -19.35
N VAL A 172 -1.50 -2.98 -19.28
CA VAL A 172 -1.87 -1.78 -20.05
C VAL A 172 -0.97 -0.62 -19.68
N PHE A 173 -0.72 -0.38 -18.39
CA PHE A 173 0.16 0.70 -17.96
C PHE A 173 1.62 0.47 -18.34
N VAL A 174 2.14 -0.75 -18.32
CA VAL A 174 3.46 -1.07 -18.89
C VAL A 174 3.50 -0.72 -20.39
N GLY A 175 2.45 -1.06 -21.15
CA GLY A 175 2.36 -0.71 -22.57
C GLY A 175 2.36 0.80 -22.82
N ILE A 176 1.60 1.55 -22.01
CA ILE A 176 1.56 3.01 -22.08
C ILE A 176 2.93 3.61 -21.73
N GLU A 177 3.60 3.13 -20.68
CA GLU A 177 4.93 3.60 -20.32
C GLU A 177 5.98 3.31 -21.38
N PHE A 178 5.95 2.12 -21.97
CA PHE A 178 6.82 1.76 -23.08
C PHE A 178 6.61 2.72 -24.26
N LEU A 179 5.35 2.99 -24.63
CA LEU A 179 5.02 3.90 -25.73
C LEU A 179 5.47 5.34 -25.45
N MET A 180 5.31 5.82 -24.21
CA MET A 180 5.66 7.18 -23.83
C MET A 180 7.17 7.40 -23.66
N SER A 181 7.87 6.40 -23.13
CA SER A 181 9.32 6.50 -22.86
C SER A 181 10.18 6.08 -24.04
N GLY A 182 9.64 5.28 -24.97
CA GLY A 182 10.39 4.67 -26.07
C GLY A 182 11.37 3.59 -25.64
N ALA A 183 11.37 3.19 -24.35
CA ALA A 183 12.28 2.21 -23.78
C ALA A 183 11.52 1.19 -22.93
N VAL A 184 12.10 0.00 -22.77
CA VAL A 184 11.51 -1.04 -21.92
C VAL A 184 11.46 -0.55 -20.47
N PRO A 185 10.26 -0.50 -19.83
CA PRO A 185 10.11 0.00 -18.47
C PRO A 185 10.50 -1.09 -17.45
N TRP A 186 11.80 -1.36 -17.34
CA TRP A 186 12.35 -2.41 -16.47
C TRP A 186 11.89 -2.29 -15.02
N THR A 187 11.85 -1.08 -14.47
CA THR A 187 11.39 -0.82 -13.10
C THR A 187 9.95 -1.27 -12.90
N SER A 188 9.09 -1.06 -13.89
CA SER A 188 7.67 -1.41 -13.82
C SER A 188 7.47 -2.92 -13.91
N LEU A 189 8.25 -3.59 -14.76
CA LEU A 189 8.29 -5.05 -14.87
C LEU A 189 8.78 -5.68 -13.55
N LEU A 190 9.84 -5.15 -12.95
CA LEU A 190 10.31 -5.60 -11.63
C LEU A 190 9.24 -5.46 -10.56
N GLY A 191 8.47 -4.36 -10.59
CA GLY A 191 7.33 -4.16 -9.69
C GLY A 191 6.25 -5.23 -9.85
N ILE A 192 5.91 -5.60 -11.09
CA ILE A 192 4.97 -6.69 -11.39
C ILE A 192 5.48 -8.02 -10.84
N VAL A 193 6.76 -8.34 -11.04
CA VAL A 193 7.37 -9.58 -10.55
C VAL A 193 7.35 -9.63 -9.02
N ALA A 194 7.76 -8.55 -8.36
CA ALA A 194 7.73 -8.46 -6.89
C ALA A 194 6.29 -8.58 -6.34
N GLY A 195 5.32 -7.93 -6.98
CA GLY A 195 3.91 -8.05 -6.63
C GLY A 195 3.35 -9.45 -6.85
N HIS A 196 3.73 -10.12 -7.94
CA HIS A 196 3.33 -11.50 -8.19
C HIS A 196 3.91 -12.45 -7.16
N LEU A 197 5.19 -12.30 -6.80
CA LEU A 197 5.82 -13.11 -5.77
C LEU A 197 5.13 -12.92 -4.42
N HIS A 198 4.82 -11.69 -4.03
CA HIS A 198 4.06 -11.42 -2.81
C HIS A 198 2.69 -12.10 -2.85
N TYR A 199 1.92 -11.87 -3.93
CA TYR A 199 0.57 -12.45 -4.08
C TYR A 199 0.60 -13.98 -4.07
N TYR A 200 1.61 -14.58 -4.72
CA TYR A 200 1.81 -16.01 -4.69
C TYR A 200 2.03 -16.54 -3.27
N LEU A 201 2.94 -15.92 -2.50
CA LEU A 201 3.29 -16.38 -1.15
C LEU A 201 2.19 -16.14 -0.11
N THR A 202 1.35 -15.13 -0.30
CA THR A 202 0.31 -14.73 0.66
C THR A 202 -1.06 -15.32 0.35
N VAL A 203 -1.40 -15.51 -0.92
CA VAL A 203 -2.74 -15.95 -1.35
C VAL A 203 -2.68 -17.33 -1.99
N LEU A 204 -1.90 -17.50 -3.06
CA LEU A 204 -1.95 -18.73 -3.86
C LEU A 204 -1.34 -19.93 -3.13
N TYR A 205 -0.17 -19.76 -2.54
CA TYR A 205 0.56 -20.84 -1.86
C TYR A 205 -0.18 -21.37 -0.62
N PRO A 206 -0.78 -20.51 0.24
CA PRO A 206 -1.67 -21.00 1.30
C PRO A 206 -2.96 -21.64 0.78
N ALA A 207 -3.52 -21.15 -0.33
CA ALA A 207 -4.76 -21.70 -0.91
C ALA A 207 -4.60 -23.13 -1.42
N ILE A 208 -3.39 -23.52 -1.86
CA ILE A 208 -3.07 -24.90 -2.27
C ILE A 208 -2.62 -25.79 -1.10
N GLY A 209 -2.72 -25.32 0.15
CA GLY A 209 -2.36 -26.08 1.35
C GLY A 209 -0.93 -25.87 1.85
N GLY A 210 -0.19 -24.91 1.30
CA GLY A 210 1.14 -24.52 1.80
C GLY A 210 1.07 -23.75 3.13
N PRO A 211 2.14 -23.75 3.93
CA PRO A 211 2.22 -22.91 5.13
C PRO A 211 2.26 -21.41 4.77
N ARG A 212 1.83 -20.57 5.71
CA ARG A 212 1.94 -19.10 5.57
C ARG A 212 3.39 -18.67 5.79
N LEU A 213 4.12 -18.47 4.69
CA LEU A 213 5.54 -18.10 4.70
C LEU A 213 5.78 -16.63 5.08
N LEU A 214 4.86 -15.74 4.70
CA LEU A 214 4.92 -14.32 5.04
C LEU A 214 3.98 -14.05 6.22
N THR A 215 4.58 -13.83 7.38
CA THR A 215 3.87 -13.42 8.59
C THR A 215 4.34 -12.03 9.00
N THR A 216 3.39 -11.13 9.24
CA THR A 216 3.66 -9.77 9.69
C THR A 216 4.40 -9.77 11.03
N PRO A 217 5.60 -9.17 11.10
CA PRO A 217 6.36 -9.05 12.35
C PRO A 217 5.53 -8.38 13.45
N VAL A 218 5.58 -8.96 14.66
CA VAL A 218 4.83 -8.45 15.82
C VAL A 218 5.21 -7.00 16.15
N PHE A 219 6.49 -6.63 15.94
CA PHE A 219 6.93 -5.26 16.19
C PHE A 219 6.19 -4.23 15.32
N LEU A 220 5.85 -4.55 14.06
CA LEU A 220 5.10 -3.65 13.18
C LEU A 220 3.67 -3.47 13.67
N LYS A 221 3.05 -4.55 14.15
CA LYS A 221 1.72 -4.51 14.76
C LYS A 221 1.72 -3.61 15.99
N ASN A 222 2.72 -3.74 16.85
CA ASN A 222 2.86 -2.92 18.04
C ASN A 222 3.11 -1.44 17.69
N LEU A 223 4.02 -1.16 16.74
CA LEU A 223 4.34 0.20 16.31
C LEU A 223 3.10 0.95 15.78
N LEU A 224 2.28 0.29 14.96
CA LEU A 224 1.07 0.89 14.44
C LEU A 224 -0.05 1.00 15.49
N ALA A 225 -0.17 0.00 16.38
CA ALA A 225 -1.10 0.04 17.49
C ALA A 225 -0.80 1.20 18.46
N ASP A 226 0.48 1.45 18.75
CA ASP A 226 0.95 2.58 19.58
C ASP A 226 0.62 3.94 18.95
N ARG A 227 0.62 4.00 17.61
CA ARG A 227 0.22 5.18 16.83
C ARG A 227 -1.30 5.29 16.63
N GLY A 228 -2.09 4.35 17.17
CA GLY A 228 -3.54 4.31 17.03
C GLY A 228 -4.04 3.92 15.63
N ILE A 229 -3.16 3.42 14.76
CA ILE A 229 -3.47 3.04 13.37
C ILE A 229 -3.90 1.57 13.35
N GLY A 230 -5.07 1.27 12.77
CA GLY A 230 -5.58 -0.12 12.67
C GLY A 230 -6.26 -0.66 13.92
N ARG A 231 -6.56 0.19 14.91
CA ARG A 231 -7.33 -0.22 16.08
C ARG A 231 -8.72 -0.64 15.62
N ARG A 232 -9.08 -1.91 15.83
CA ARG A 232 -10.48 -2.32 15.78
C ARG A 232 -11.20 -1.52 16.85
N VAL A 233 -12.14 -0.68 16.45
CA VAL A 233 -13.17 -0.21 17.38
C VAL A 233 -13.93 -1.48 17.74
N VAL A 234 -13.54 -2.10 18.85
CA VAL A 234 -14.41 -3.06 19.51
C VAL A 234 -15.54 -2.20 20.03
N THR A 235 -16.56 -2.01 19.20
CA THR A 235 -17.86 -1.61 19.69
C THR A 235 -18.25 -2.77 20.58
N HIS A 236 -17.97 -2.64 21.88
CA HIS A 236 -18.79 -3.33 22.86
C HIS A 236 -20.18 -2.79 22.54
N ALA A 237 -20.94 -3.52 21.71
CA ALA A 237 -22.39 -3.41 21.73
C ALA A 237 -22.70 -3.51 23.22
N ALA A 238 -23.14 -2.40 23.81
CA ALA A 238 -23.53 -2.37 25.20
C ALA A 238 -24.40 -3.60 25.38
N ALA A 239 -23.93 -4.57 26.18
CA ALA A 239 -24.67 -5.79 26.41
C ALA A 239 -26.08 -5.34 26.79
N GLY A 240 -27.05 -5.70 25.95
CA GLY A 240 -28.38 -5.11 25.97
C GLY A 240 -28.91 -5.09 27.40
N GLN A 241 -29.22 -3.88 27.88
CA GLN A 241 -30.13 -3.73 29.01
C GLN A 241 -31.58 -3.97 28.60
N ASP A 242 -31.84 -4.43 27.38
CA ASP A 242 -33.12 -5.06 27.04
C ASP A 242 -33.06 -6.53 27.42
N SER A 243 -33.11 -6.78 28.73
CA SER A 243 -33.56 -8.07 29.23
C SER A 243 -34.97 -8.30 28.70
N PHE A 244 -35.10 -9.01 27.58
CA PHE A 244 -36.36 -9.61 27.19
C PHE A 244 -36.75 -10.56 28.32
N ARG A 245 -37.55 -10.06 29.26
CA ARG A 245 -38.14 -10.83 30.34
C ARG A 245 -39.19 -11.73 29.69
N ALA A 246 -38.74 -12.89 29.21
CA ALA A 246 -39.62 -13.99 28.88
C ALA A 246 -40.53 -14.23 30.09
N PHE A 247 -41.84 -14.05 29.85
CA PHE A 247 -42.91 -14.20 30.82
C PHE A 247 -42.76 -15.53 31.57
N ARG A 248 -42.28 -15.47 32.82
CA ARG A 248 -42.21 -16.63 33.73
C ARG A 248 -43.59 -16.82 34.36
N GLY A 249 -44.54 -17.25 33.53
CA GLY A 249 -45.88 -17.63 33.98
C GLY A 249 -45.79 -18.84 34.91
N ARG A 250 -46.22 -18.68 36.16
CA ARG A 250 -46.42 -19.80 37.10
C ARG A 250 -47.69 -20.53 36.66
N GLY A 251 -47.52 -21.66 35.96
CA GLY A 251 -48.63 -22.53 35.61
C GLY A 251 -49.15 -23.25 36.86
N THR A 252 -50.34 -22.87 37.33
CA THR A 252 -51.07 -23.62 38.35
C THR A 252 -51.84 -24.74 37.65
N ARG A 253 -51.50 -26.00 37.95
CA ARG A 253 -52.29 -27.15 37.51
C ARG A 253 -53.55 -27.25 38.38
N LEU A 254 -54.72 -27.12 37.75
CA LEU A 254 -56.00 -27.54 38.32
C LEU A 254 -56.23 -29.00 37.89
N GLY A 255 -56.10 -29.93 38.83
CA GLY A 255 -56.63 -31.29 38.75
C GLY A 255 -57.41 -31.54 40.04
N THR A 256 -58.73 -31.69 39.99
CA THR A 256 -59.45 -32.99 39.92
C THR A 256 -59.15 -33.91 41.10
N GLN A 257 -59.85 -33.73 42.22
CA GLN A 257 -61.03 -34.49 42.68
C GLN A 257 -61.53 -33.92 44.00
#